data_AF-A0A662CG32-F1
#
_entry.id   AF-A0A662CG32-F1
#
_cell.length_a   1.000
_cell.length_b   1.000
_cell.length_c   1.000
_cell.angle_alpha   90.00
_cell.angle_beta   90.00
_cell.angle_gamma   90.00
#
_symmetry.space_group_name_H-M   'P 1'
#
loop_
_entity.id
_entity.type
_entity.pdbx_description
1 polymer ?
#
loop_
_entity_poly.entity_id
_entity_poly.type
_entity_poly.pdbx_seq_one_letter_code
_entity_poly.pdbx_strand_id
1 'polypeptide(L)' 'GSTGQEALEQAKKFTKATQVKALALTKLDGTAKGGVVLGISDQFQIPVKYIGIGEKLEDLQIFDRNDFVDSLFSQ' A
#
# COMPACT_ATOMS: atom_id res chain seq x y z
N GLY A 1 13.72 7.51 5.40
CA GLY A 1 14.73 7.48 4.33
C GLY A 1 14.82 6.14 3.62
N SER A 2 15.04 5.04 4.34
CA SER A 2 15.41 3.73 3.74
C SER A 2 14.23 2.85 3.31
N THR A 3 13.15 2.77 4.10
CA THR A 3 12.09 1.77 3.87
C THR A 3 11.32 1.96 2.55
N GLY A 4 11.28 3.18 2.02
CA GLY A 4 10.56 3.46 0.77
C GLY A 4 11.24 2.89 -0.48
N GLN A 5 12.56 3.06 -0.58
CA GLN A 5 13.34 2.50 -1.69
C GLN A 5 13.43 0.98 -1.62
N GLU A 6 13.49 0.41 -0.41
CA GLU A 6 13.46 -1.04 -0.19
C GLU A 6 12.16 -1.67 -0.69
N ALA A 7 11.01 -1.09 -0.36
CA ALA A 7 9.71 -1.57 -0.82
C ALA A 7 9.57 -1.47 -2.35
N LEU A 8 10.11 -0.42 -2.97
CA LEU A 8 10.11 -0.26 -4.42
C LEU A 8 10.93 -1.37 -5.10
N GLU A 9 12.14 -1.63 -4.60
CA GLU A 9 12.98 -2.71 -5.13
C GLU A 9 12.36 -4.10 -4.92
N GLN A 10 11.67 -4.32 -3.80
CA GLN A 10 10.90 -5.55 -3.59
C GLN A 10 9.77 -5.69 -4.62
N ALA A 11 8.97 -4.63 -4.83
CA ALA A 11 7.89 -4.64 -5.81
C ALA A 11 8.40 -4.91 -7.24
N LYS A 12 9.53 -4.30 -7.64
CA LYS A 12 10.21 -4.60 -8.91
C LYS A 12 10.59 -6.07 -9.05
N LYS A 13 11.20 -6.65 -8.01
CA LYS A 13 11.61 -8.06 -8.05
C LYS A 13 10.40 -8.99 -8.15
N PHE A 14 9.34 -8.69 -7.40
CA PHE A 14 8.12 -9.51 -7.39
C PHE A 14 7.36 -9.46 -8.72
N THR A 15 7.20 -8.26 -9.28
CA THR A 15 6.53 -8.06 -10.59
C THR A 15 7.32 -8.63 -11.77
N LYS A 16 8.65 -8.74 -11.64
CA LYS A 16 9.49 -9.47 -12.61
C LYS A 16 9.35 -10.99 -12.49
N ALA A 17 9.18 -11.50 -11.27
CA ALA A 17 9.08 -12.92 -11.01
C ALA A 17 7.71 -13.49 -11.38
N THR A 18 6.64 -12.70 -11.25
CA THR A 18 5.27 -13.12 -11.55
C THR A 18 4.35 -11.94 -11.85
N GLN A 19 3.24 -12.20 -12.54
CA GLN A 19 2.22 -11.20 -12.79
C GLN A 19 1.47 -10.85 -11.50
N VAL A 20 1.61 -9.61 -11.06
CA VAL A 20 0.88 -9.07 -9.90
C VAL A 20 -0.35 -8.30 -10.40
N LYS A 21 -1.54 -8.71 -9.94
CA LYS A 21 -2.82 -8.09 -10.36
C LYS A 21 -3.31 -7.00 -9.40
N ALA A 22 -2.94 -7.09 -8.13
CA ALA A 22 -3.36 -6.15 -7.11
C ALA A 22 -2.37 -6.15 -5.93
N LEU A 23 -2.35 -5.05 -5.18
CA LEU A 23 -1.55 -4.87 -3.97
C LEU A 23 -2.44 -4.84 -2.72
N ALA A 24 -1.90 -5.32 -1.60
CA ALA A 24 -2.46 -5.11 -0.28
C ALA A 24 -1.50 -4.25 0.55
N LEU A 25 -2.02 -3.18 1.11
CA LEU A 25 -1.34 -2.27 2.02
C LEU A 25 -1.61 -2.73 3.45
N THR A 26 -0.60 -2.76 4.32
CA THR A 26 -0.79 -3.15 5.73
C THR A 26 -0.01 -2.23 6.66
N LYS A 27 -0.37 -2.25 7.96
CA LYS A 27 0.26 -1.46 9.03
C LYS A 27 0.13 0.07 8.84
N LEU A 28 -1.03 0.51 8.37
CA LEU A 28 -1.34 1.94 8.18
C LEU A 28 -1.62 2.66 9.51
N ASP A 29 -1.96 1.92 10.55
CA ASP A 29 -2.26 2.37 11.92
C ASP A 29 -1.05 2.96 12.66
N GLY A 30 0.17 2.59 12.29
CA GLY A 30 1.36 2.94 13.07
C GLY A 30 2.54 3.54 12.29
N THR A 31 2.48 3.66 10.96
CA THR A 31 3.65 4.10 10.19
C THR A 31 3.34 4.95 8.96
N ALA A 32 4.19 5.96 8.71
CA ALA A 32 4.23 6.83 7.53
C ALA A 32 4.59 6.11 6.21
N LYS A 33 4.29 4.80 6.09
CA LYS A 33 4.68 3.93 4.98
C LYS A 33 3.62 3.85 3.87
N GLY A 34 2.42 4.38 4.09
CA GLY A 34 1.34 4.39 3.09
C GLY A 34 1.73 5.08 1.78
N GLY A 35 2.48 6.19 1.84
CA GLY A 35 2.85 6.96 0.65
C GLY A 35 3.76 6.22 -0.33
N VAL A 36 4.59 5.29 0.14
CA VAL A 36 5.50 4.52 -0.72
C VAL A 36 4.73 3.56 -1.61
N VAL A 37 3.71 2.90 -1.07
CA VAL A 37 2.94 1.90 -1.83
C VAL A 37 2.02 2.56 -2.85
N LEU A 38 1.55 3.79 -2.59
CA LEU A 38 0.89 4.60 -3.62
C LEU A 38 1.84 4.86 -4.79
N GLY A 39 3.09 5.23 -4.50
CA GLY A 39 4.11 5.42 -5.54
C GLY A 39 4.43 4.14 -6.32
N ILE A 40 4.42 2.97 -5.65
CA ILE A 40 4.57 1.67 -6.31
C ILE A 40 3.33 1.37 -7.18
N SER A 41 2.12 1.57 -6.66
CA SER A 41 0.88 1.37 -7.41
C SER A 41 0.86 2.19 -8.69
N ASP A 42 1.26 3.46 -8.59
CA ASP A 42 1.40 4.38 -9.73
C ASP A 42 2.50 3.92 -10.70
N GLN A 43 3.71 3.62 -10.20
CA GLN A 43 4.83 3.23 -11.06
C GLN A 43 4.60 1.92 -11.84
N PHE A 44 3.97 0.92 -11.22
CA PHE A 44 3.72 -0.39 -11.85
C PHE A 44 2.34 -0.51 -12.47
N GLN A 45 1.49 0.51 -12.35
CA GLN A 45 0.09 0.49 -12.79
C GLN A 45 -0.68 -0.71 -12.20
N ILE A 46 -0.40 -1.05 -10.94
CA ILE A 46 -1.05 -2.14 -10.22
C ILE A 46 -1.97 -1.54 -9.17
N PRO A 47 -3.28 -1.84 -9.17
CA PRO A 47 -4.21 -1.25 -8.21
C PRO A 47 -3.96 -1.78 -6.79
N VAL A 48 -4.03 -0.89 -5.80
CA VAL A 48 -4.23 -1.30 -4.41
C VAL A 48 -5.67 -1.77 -4.26
N LYS A 49 -5.86 -2.97 -3.69
CA LYS A 49 -7.20 -3.56 -3.48
C LYS A 49 -7.58 -3.66 -2.00
N TYR A 50 -6.61 -3.77 -1.11
CA TYR A 50 -6.85 -3.91 0.32
C TYR A 50 -5.94 -3.00 1.13
N ILE A 51 -6.44 -2.57 2.28
CA ILE A 51 -5.70 -1.83 3.31
C ILE A 51 -5.90 -2.47 4.68
N GLY A 52 -4.82 -2.63 5.43
CA GLY A 52 -4.80 -3.09 6.81
C GLY A 52 -4.54 -1.91 7.74
N ILE A 53 -5.54 -1.56 8.55
CA ILE A 53 -5.55 -0.42 9.47
C ILE A 53 -5.41 -0.83 10.95
N GLY A 54 -4.86 -2.01 11.20
CA GLY A 54 -4.70 -2.56 12.54
C GLY A 54 -4.17 -4.00 12.51
N GLU A 55 -4.19 -4.66 13.66
CA GLU A 55 -3.64 -6.00 13.85
C GLU A 55 -4.71 -7.12 13.83
N LYS A 56 -6.00 -6.76 13.90
CA LYS A 56 -7.10 -7.73 13.93
C LYS A 56 -7.49 -8.17 12.52
N LEU A 57 -8.19 -9.31 12.45
CA LEU A 57 -8.72 -9.82 11.18
C LEU A 57 -9.70 -8.82 10.54
N GLU A 58 -10.49 -8.14 11.37
CA GLU A 58 -11.49 -7.15 10.96
C GLU A 58 -10.87 -5.86 10.43
N ASP A 59 -9.57 -5.63 10.68
CA ASP A 59 -8.87 -4.40 10.30
C ASP A 59 -8.37 -4.44 8.84
N LEU A 60 -8.66 -5.51 8.09
CA LEU A 60 -8.42 -5.60 6.65
C LEU A 60 -9.66 -5.15 5.87
N GLN A 61 -9.54 -4.04 5.17
CA GLN A 61 -10.62 -3.40 4.43
C GLN A 61 -10.33 -3.36 2.93
N ILE A 62 -11.39 -3.23 2.12
CA ILE A 62 -11.25 -2.93 0.69
C ILE A 62 -10.72 -1.50 0.56
N PHE A 63 -9.76 -1.30 -0.35
CA PHE A 63 -9.22 0.02 -0.60
C PHE A 63 -10.25 0.89 -1.34
N ASP A 64 -10.65 1.99 -0.70
CA ASP A 64 -11.31 3.11 -1.34
C ASP A 64 -10.35 4.30 -1.36
N ARG A 65 -10.20 4.92 -2.54
CA ARG A 65 -9.27 6.04 -2.72
C ARG A 65 -9.73 7.28 -1.96
N ASN A 66 -11.03 7.56 -1.94
CA ASN A 66 -11.58 8.74 -1.29
C ASN A 66 -11.43 8.60 0.22
N ASP A 67 -11.87 7.47 0.79
CA ASP A 67 -11.75 7.22 2.23
C ASP A 67 -10.29 7.26 2.69
N PHE A 68 -9.38 6.72 1.87
CA PHE A 68 -7.95 6.74 2.17
C PHE A 68 -7.37 8.17 2.15
N VAL A 69 -7.69 8.98 1.13
CA VAL A 69 -7.26 10.38 1.07
C VAL A 69 -7.85 11.17 2.24
N ASP A 70 -9.14 10.99 2.53
CA ASP A 70 -9.81 11.65 3.65
C ASP A 70 -9.11 11.29 4.97
N SER A 71 -8.78 10.02 5.20
CA SER A 71 -8.05 9.60 6.42
C SER A 71 -6.63 10.18 6.55
N LEU A 72 -5.98 10.52 5.43
CA LEU A 72 -4.64 11.14 5.43
C LEU A 72 -4.66 12.64 5.76
N PHE A 73 -5.74 13.34 5.41
CA PHE A 73 -5.84 14.80 5.54
C PHE A 73 -6.84 15.27 6.60
N SER A 74 -7.62 14.38 7.22
CA SER A 74 -8.59 14.72 8.28
C SER A 74 -7.96 14.96 9.66
N GLN A 75 -6.82 15.68 9.73
CA GLN A 75 -6.29 16.22 10.99
C GLN A 75 -6.78 17.64 11.27
#